data_AF-A0A6J3C3Q9-F1
#
_entry.id   AF-A0A6J3C3Q9-F1
#
_cell.length_a   1.000
_cell.length_b   1.000
_cell.length_c   1.000
_cell.angle_alpha   90.00
_cell.angle_beta   90.00
_cell.angle_gamma   90.00
#
_symmetry.space_group_name_H-M   'P 1'
#
loop_
_entity.id
_entity.type
_entity.pdbx_description
1 polymer ?
#
loop_
_entity_poly.entity_id
_entity_poly.type
_entity_poly.pdbx_seq_one_letter_code
_entity_poly.pdbx_strand_id
1 'polypeptide(L)'
;LPSKQDDFLPYAYDSATYATGSYTSRPTIKFMAREGHLYLQSICLSIYSQTVKQLQVTAQLGNNDKFLEQYDWINGVFQDHNIITGEMRAHVKNYYTQKMYVGTQQATGLIRSAF
;
A
#
# COMPACT_ATOMS: atom_id res chain seq x y z
N LEU A 1 18.53 -14.04 29.29
CA LEU A 1 17.19 -13.80 28.71
C LEU A 1 16.85 -14.99 27.83
N PRO A 2 15.60 -15.47 27.81
CA PRO A 2 15.19 -16.51 26.88
C PRO A 2 15.26 -16.00 25.43
N SER A 3 15.61 -16.89 24.49
CA SER A 3 15.55 -16.61 23.06
C SER A 3 14.22 -17.12 22.48
N LYS A 4 13.54 -16.29 21.69
CA LYS A 4 12.34 -16.64 20.90
C LYS A 4 12.69 -16.50 19.42
N GLN A 5 12.34 -17.49 18.60
CA GLN A 5 12.70 -17.54 17.16
C GLN A 5 11.51 -17.54 16.19
N ASP A 6 10.28 -17.87 16.63
CA ASP A 6 9.10 -17.90 15.74
C ASP A 6 8.15 -16.71 15.95
N ASP A 7 7.02 -16.72 15.23
CA ASP A 7 5.96 -15.72 15.37
C ASP A 7 5.00 -15.99 16.56
N PHE A 8 3.90 -15.24 16.57
CA PHE A 8 2.79 -15.33 17.52
C PHE A 8 1.46 -15.60 16.80
N LEU A 9 1.49 -16.32 15.69
CA LEU A 9 0.31 -16.62 14.88
C LEU A 9 -0.11 -18.10 15.01
N PRO A 10 -1.42 -18.41 14.93
CA PRO A 10 -2.54 -17.48 14.85
C PRO A 10 -2.88 -16.87 16.21
N TYR A 11 -3.30 -15.60 16.20
CA TYR A 11 -3.83 -14.94 17.39
C TYR A 11 -5.27 -15.42 17.68
N ALA A 12 -5.57 -15.66 18.96
CA ALA A 12 -6.90 -16.01 19.45
C ALA A 12 -7.30 -15.11 20.61
N TYR A 13 -8.55 -14.66 20.63
CA TYR A 13 -9.11 -13.87 21.73
C TYR A 13 -9.47 -14.74 22.93
N ASP A 14 -9.91 -15.98 22.66
CA ASP A 14 -10.25 -17.01 23.65
C ASP A 14 -9.91 -18.41 23.08
N SER A 15 -10.35 -19.49 23.75
CA SER A 15 -10.03 -20.87 23.35
C SER A 15 -10.60 -21.33 22.01
N ALA A 16 -11.58 -20.62 21.44
CA ALA A 16 -12.24 -20.99 20.18
C ALA A 16 -12.30 -19.85 19.15
N THR A 17 -12.03 -18.61 19.55
CA THR A 17 -12.16 -17.42 18.71
C THR A 17 -10.81 -16.97 18.14
N TYR A 18 -10.44 -17.52 16.99
CA TYR A 18 -9.20 -17.19 16.28
C TYR A 18 -9.39 -16.03 15.28
N ALA A 19 -8.46 -15.08 15.24
CA ALA A 19 -8.49 -13.91 14.37
C ALA A 19 -8.07 -14.20 12.91
N THR A 20 -8.16 -15.46 12.47
CA THR A 20 -7.71 -15.91 11.14
C THR A 20 -8.58 -15.40 9.99
N GLY A 21 -9.82 -14.98 10.26
CA GLY A 21 -10.69 -14.37 9.25
C GLY A 21 -10.10 -13.09 8.63
N SER A 22 -9.31 -12.33 9.40
CA SER A 22 -8.59 -11.13 8.94
C SER A 22 -7.62 -11.39 7.79
N TYR A 23 -7.18 -12.65 7.61
CA TYR A 23 -6.27 -13.05 6.55
C TYR A 23 -6.94 -12.99 5.16
N THR A 24 -8.27 -13.13 5.10
CA THR A 24 -9.03 -13.16 3.83
C THR A 24 -10.05 -12.05 3.70
N SER A 25 -10.53 -11.48 4.81
CA SER A 25 -11.50 -10.37 4.84
C SER A 25 -11.18 -9.25 3.84
N ARG A 26 -12.18 -8.86 3.04
CA ARG A 26 -12.09 -7.83 1.99
C ARG A 26 -10.91 -8.07 1.02
N PRO A 27 -10.90 -9.17 0.25
CA PRO A 27 -9.76 -9.55 -0.59
C PRO A 27 -9.39 -8.49 -1.64
N THR A 28 -10.37 -7.71 -2.13
CA THR A 28 -10.11 -6.59 -3.04
C THR A 28 -9.21 -5.51 -2.43
N ILE A 29 -9.31 -5.25 -1.12
CA ILE A 29 -8.41 -4.30 -0.43
C ILE A 29 -6.98 -4.83 -0.41
N LYS A 30 -6.79 -6.11 -0.10
CA LYS A 30 -5.47 -6.76 -0.10
C LYS A 30 -4.85 -6.75 -1.50
N PHE A 31 -5.68 -7.01 -2.51
CA PHE A 31 -5.26 -6.88 -3.91
C PHE A 31 -4.84 -5.44 -4.24
N MET A 32 -5.66 -4.44 -3.91
CA MET A 32 -5.31 -3.02 -4.12
C MET A 32 -4.05 -2.60 -3.37
N ALA A 33 -3.80 -3.11 -2.16
CA ALA A 33 -2.57 -2.85 -1.42
C ALA A 33 -1.34 -3.41 -2.16
N ARG A 34 -1.46 -4.63 -2.70
CA ARG A 34 -0.38 -5.25 -3.49
C ARG A 34 -0.12 -4.49 -4.78
N GLU A 35 -1.16 -4.19 -5.54
CA GLU A 35 -1.05 -3.43 -6.79
C GLU A 35 -0.47 -2.04 -6.52
N GLY A 36 -1.03 -1.31 -5.53
CA GLY A 36 -0.55 0.01 -5.14
C GLY A 36 0.95 0.02 -4.87
N HIS A 37 1.43 -0.98 -4.10
CA HIS A 37 2.83 -1.16 -3.78
C HIS A 37 3.67 -1.52 -5.02
N LEU A 38 3.17 -2.35 -5.93
CA LEU A 38 3.86 -2.67 -7.18
C LEU A 38 4.02 -1.45 -8.08
N TYR A 39 2.97 -0.63 -8.23
CA TYR A 39 3.04 0.63 -8.96
C TYR A 39 4.02 1.60 -8.30
N LEU A 40 3.95 1.73 -6.97
CA LEU A 40 4.88 2.55 -6.22
C LEU A 40 6.31 2.07 -6.46
N GLN A 41 6.58 0.76 -6.37
CA GLN A 41 7.89 0.18 -6.63
C GLN A 41 8.32 0.32 -8.10
N SER A 42 7.42 0.24 -9.07
CA SER A 42 7.76 0.43 -10.49
C SER A 42 8.16 1.87 -10.80
N ILE A 43 7.48 2.84 -10.19
CA ILE A 43 7.87 4.26 -10.22
C ILE A 43 9.14 4.48 -9.37
N CYS A 44 9.27 3.75 -8.26
CA CYS A 44 10.37 3.81 -7.30
C CYS A 44 11.43 2.71 -7.51
N LEU A 45 11.67 2.21 -8.73
CA LEU A 45 12.69 1.19 -8.99
C LEU A 45 14.10 1.81 -9.02
N SER A 46 14.34 2.68 -8.06
CA SER A 46 15.58 2.85 -7.32
C SER A 46 15.16 3.29 -5.90
N ILE A 47 15.83 2.80 -4.87
CA ILE A 47 15.28 2.45 -3.55
C ILE A 47 14.82 3.66 -2.68
N TYR A 48 13.54 3.61 -2.24
CA TYR A 48 12.89 4.38 -1.16
C TYR A 48 13.07 5.92 -1.15
N SER A 49 12.05 6.64 -1.62
CA SER A 49 11.80 8.09 -1.42
C SER A 49 12.79 9.08 -2.08
N GLN A 50 14.09 8.79 -2.19
CA GLN A 50 15.05 9.71 -2.83
C GLN A 50 15.17 9.52 -4.34
N THR A 51 14.84 8.35 -4.85
CA THR A 51 15.15 7.94 -6.22
C THR A 51 13.99 8.10 -7.18
N VAL A 52 12.81 8.42 -6.67
CA VAL A 52 11.75 8.98 -7.52
C VAL A 52 12.20 10.29 -8.14
N LYS A 53 12.99 11.09 -7.39
CA LYS A 53 13.68 12.25 -7.95
C LYS A 53 14.68 11.85 -9.02
N GLN A 54 15.39 10.72 -8.87
CA GLN A 54 16.34 10.27 -9.88
C GLN A 54 15.65 9.79 -11.16
N LEU A 55 14.57 8.99 -11.10
CA LEU A 55 13.83 8.59 -12.30
C LEU A 55 13.12 9.77 -12.97
N GLN A 56 12.55 10.68 -12.18
CA GLN A 56 11.97 11.94 -12.66
C GLN A 56 12.99 12.82 -13.39
N VAL A 57 14.24 12.84 -12.90
CA VAL A 57 15.38 13.53 -13.55
C VAL A 57 15.85 12.76 -14.80
N THR A 58 16.00 11.43 -14.72
CA THR A 58 16.48 10.58 -15.82
C THR A 58 15.50 10.51 -16.99
N ALA A 59 14.20 10.39 -16.70
CA ALA A 59 13.12 10.34 -17.70
C ALA A 59 12.51 11.72 -18.01
N GLN A 60 13.06 12.80 -17.44
CA GLN A 60 12.63 14.20 -17.68
C GLN A 60 11.13 14.45 -17.44
N LEU A 61 10.54 13.80 -16.44
CA LEU A 61 9.10 13.76 -16.20
C LEU A 61 8.49 15.02 -15.55
N GLY A 62 9.24 16.12 -15.46
CA GLY A 62 8.81 17.34 -14.75
C GLY A 62 8.76 17.15 -13.23
N ASN A 63 8.14 18.06 -12.46
CA ASN A 63 8.06 17.93 -11.00
C ASN A 63 6.75 17.21 -10.57
N ASN A 64 6.86 15.98 -10.06
CA ASN A 64 5.73 15.19 -9.56
C ASN A 64 5.80 14.94 -8.04
N ASP A 65 6.69 15.61 -7.31
CA ASP A 65 7.01 15.33 -5.91
C ASP A 65 5.74 15.27 -5.03
N LYS A 66 4.83 16.24 -5.19
CA LYS A 66 3.56 16.30 -4.44
C LYS A 66 2.66 15.10 -4.70
N PHE A 67 2.59 14.62 -5.95
CA PHE A 67 1.81 13.44 -6.28
C PHE A 67 2.43 12.19 -5.65
N LEU A 68 3.76 12.07 -5.74
CA LEU A 68 4.51 10.92 -5.24
C LEU A 68 4.41 10.82 -3.72
N GLU A 69 4.50 11.95 -3.01
CA GLU A 69 4.23 12.02 -1.56
C GLU A 69 2.81 11.57 -1.21
N GLN A 70 1.80 11.99 -1.99
CA GLN A 70 0.42 11.57 -1.78
C GLN A 70 0.21 10.09 -2.08
N TYR A 71 0.89 9.55 -3.09
CA TYR A 71 0.79 8.16 -3.47
C TYR A 71 1.51 7.24 -2.47
N ASP A 72 2.65 7.67 -1.94
CA ASP A 72 3.33 7.01 -0.84
C ASP A 72 2.47 7.03 0.43
N TRP A 73 1.89 8.18 0.77
CA TRP A 73 0.98 8.32 1.92
C TRP A 73 -0.19 7.34 1.85
N ILE A 74 -0.89 7.23 0.72
CA ILE A 74 -2.04 6.31 0.62
C ILE A 74 -1.62 4.85 0.66
N ASN A 75 -0.45 4.49 0.12
CA ASN A 75 0.11 3.14 0.25
C ASN A 75 0.45 2.82 1.71
N GLY A 76 0.99 3.78 2.46
CA GLY A 76 1.22 3.67 3.90
C GLY A 76 -0.08 3.49 4.69
N VAL A 77 -1.12 4.27 4.37
CA VAL A 77 -2.45 4.11 4.99
C VAL A 77 -3.03 2.73 4.73
N PHE A 78 -2.82 2.15 3.55
CA PHE A 78 -3.27 0.77 3.26
C PHE A 78 -2.61 -0.30 4.14
N GLN A 79 -1.51 0.01 4.82
CA GLN A 79 -0.86 -0.87 5.81
C GLN A 79 -1.44 -0.74 7.22
N ASP A 80 -2.35 0.21 7.47
CA ASP A 80 -3.03 0.30 8.76
C ASP A 80 -3.71 -1.04 9.08
N HIS A 81 -3.53 -1.49 10.32
CA HIS A 81 -3.98 -2.81 10.78
C HIS A 81 -5.49 -2.98 10.79
N ASN A 82 -6.30 -1.92 10.63
CA ASN A 82 -7.75 -2.04 10.40
C ASN A 82 -8.09 -2.06 8.91
N ILE A 83 -7.22 -1.49 8.07
CA ILE A 83 -7.42 -1.38 6.63
C ILE A 83 -6.98 -2.68 5.94
N ILE A 84 -5.73 -3.11 6.13
CA ILE A 84 -5.19 -4.31 5.47
C ILE A 84 -5.89 -5.59 5.90
N THR A 85 -6.35 -5.66 7.16
CA THR A 85 -7.13 -6.78 7.72
C THR A 85 -8.59 -6.76 7.27
N GLY A 86 -9.08 -5.63 6.75
CA GLY A 86 -10.46 -5.45 6.31
C GLY A 86 -11.45 -5.16 7.42
N GLU A 87 -10.99 -4.80 8.62
CA GLU A 87 -11.82 -4.51 9.81
C GLU A 87 -12.45 -3.10 9.81
N MET A 88 -12.10 -2.25 8.83
CA MET A 88 -12.65 -0.92 8.73
C MET A 88 -14.16 -0.87 8.38
N ARG A 89 -14.82 0.22 8.80
CA ARG A 89 -16.20 0.55 8.43
C ARG A 89 -16.32 0.84 6.92
N ALA A 90 -17.52 0.65 6.37
CA ALA A 90 -17.77 0.80 4.92
C ALA A 90 -17.40 2.18 4.35
N HIS A 91 -17.67 3.27 5.08
CA HIS A 91 -17.32 4.62 4.63
C HIS A 91 -15.79 4.83 4.57
N VAL A 92 -15.05 4.32 5.56
CA VAL A 92 -13.58 4.35 5.61
C VAL A 92 -13.00 3.59 4.41
N LYS A 93 -13.54 2.39 4.16
CA LYS A 93 -13.18 1.58 2.98
C LYS A 93 -13.40 2.37 1.70
N ASN A 94 -14.59 2.95 1.50
CA ASN A 94 -14.91 3.69 0.27
C ASN A 94 -13.99 4.90 0.08
N TYR A 95 -13.70 5.64 1.13
CA TYR A 95 -12.80 6.79 1.08
C TYR A 95 -11.38 6.40 0.65
N TYR A 96 -10.77 5.41 1.31
CA TYR A 96 -9.39 5.05 1.01
C TYR A 96 -9.25 4.27 -0.31
N THR A 97 -10.23 3.44 -0.68
CA THR A 97 -10.24 2.81 -2.02
C THR A 97 -10.32 3.84 -3.13
N GLN A 98 -11.12 4.89 -2.97
CA GLN A 98 -11.16 5.99 -3.94
C GLN A 98 -9.81 6.71 -4.03
N LYS A 99 -9.16 7.01 -2.89
CA LYS A 99 -7.84 7.65 -2.88
C LYS A 99 -6.78 6.79 -3.56
N MET A 100 -6.73 5.51 -3.25
CA MET A 100 -5.80 4.57 -3.87
C MET A 100 -6.05 4.48 -5.38
N TYR A 101 -7.32 4.32 -5.79
CA TYR A 101 -7.68 4.27 -7.21
C TYR A 101 -7.22 5.50 -7.98
N VAL A 102 -7.53 6.71 -7.48
CA VAL A 102 -7.09 7.97 -8.13
C VAL A 102 -5.57 8.03 -8.22
N GLY A 103 -4.87 7.67 -7.14
CA GLY A 103 -3.42 7.62 -7.10
C GLY A 103 -2.82 6.64 -8.13
N THR A 104 -3.38 5.44 -8.23
CA THR A 104 -2.92 4.40 -9.19
C THR A 104 -3.19 4.81 -10.63
N GLN A 105 -4.29 5.51 -10.92
CA GLN A 105 -4.56 6.04 -12.26
C GLN A 105 -3.54 7.12 -12.65
N GLN A 106 -3.19 8.01 -11.73
CA GLN A 106 -2.14 9.02 -11.94
C GLN A 106 -0.76 8.38 -12.11
N ALA A 107 -0.42 7.41 -11.26
CA ALA A 107 0.81 6.61 -11.36
C ALA A 107 0.93 5.95 -12.74
N THR A 108 -0.15 5.34 -13.22
CA THR A 108 -0.20 4.70 -14.54
C THR A 108 0.04 5.72 -15.66
N GLY A 109 -0.54 6.91 -15.56
CA GLY A 109 -0.29 8.01 -16.51
C GLY A 109 1.18 8.43 -16.53
N LEU A 110 1.82 8.55 -15.37
CA LEU A 110 3.23 8.91 -15.25
C LEU A 110 4.15 7.85 -15.87
N ILE A 111 3.92 6.56 -15.57
CA ILE A 111 4.69 5.46 -16.15
C ILE A 111 4.55 5.44 -17.68
N ARG A 112 3.34 5.67 -18.20
CA ARG A 112 3.10 5.73 -19.65
C ARG A 112 3.82 6.87 -20.35
N SER A 113 4.06 7.98 -19.65
CA SER A 113 4.82 9.11 -20.21
C SER A 113 6.33 8.90 -20.15
N ALA A 114 6.80 7.91 -19.39
CA ALA A 114 8.23 7.61 -19.21
C ALA A 114 8.81 6.66 -20.27
N PHE A 115 7.94 6.03 -21.08
CA PHE A 115 8.26 5.12 -22.18
C PHE A 115 7.58 5.58 -23.46
#